data_AF-A0A552U8H3-F1
#
_entry.id   AF-A0A552U8H3-F1
#
_cell.length_a   1.000
_cell.length_b   1.000
_cell.length_c   1.000
_cell.angle_alpha   90.00
_cell.angle_beta   90.00
_cell.angle_gamma   90.00
#
_symmetry.space_group_name_H-M   'P 1'
#
loop_
_entity.id
_entity.type
_entity.pdbx_description
1 polymer ?
#
loop_
_entity_poly.entity_id
_entity_poly.type
_entity_poly.pdbx_seq_one_letter_code
_entity_poly.pdbx_strand_id
1 'polypeptide(L)'
;MMLAATVMLPGATAVAPDAAAQVAAAMAPQQQLASFVRRTLDATVTGRMVVDKVGRERADALFAAETARVVEKYGAEWEANLAASYRETLNPAELATAQAAVAARDQAAMMPLMQRVGPVMQAKSTKLLERASLDALNAVVAAAEKPQ
;
A
#
# COMPACT_ATOMS: atom_id res chain seq x y z
N MET A 1 -20.02 60.38 -10.97
CA MET A 1 -20.74 59.28 -10.28
C MET A 1 -20.20 57.97 -10.82
N MET A 2 -19.34 57.30 -10.03
CA MET A 2 -18.81 55.97 -10.31
C MET A 2 -19.83 54.91 -9.91
N LEU A 3 -19.97 53.85 -10.70
CA LEU A 3 -20.39 52.53 -10.23
C LEU A 3 -19.60 51.48 -11.02
N ALA A 4 -18.55 50.97 -10.41
CA ALA A 4 -17.83 49.78 -10.84
C ALA A 4 -18.63 48.55 -10.38
N ALA A 5 -19.02 47.70 -11.31
CA ALA A 5 -19.64 46.41 -11.00
C ALA A 5 -18.55 45.38 -10.72
N THR A 6 -18.37 45.04 -9.44
CA THR A 6 -17.51 43.95 -8.99
C THR A 6 -18.13 42.61 -9.37
N VAL A 7 -17.37 41.82 -10.13
CA VAL A 7 -17.62 40.41 -10.43
C VAL A 7 -17.48 39.58 -9.14
N MET A 8 -18.44 38.70 -8.84
CA MET A 8 -18.21 37.53 -7.99
C MET A 8 -18.49 36.26 -8.78
N LEU A 9 -17.41 35.55 -9.13
CA LEU A 9 -17.43 34.15 -9.55
C LEU A 9 -17.61 33.27 -8.29
N PRO A 10 -18.51 32.28 -8.27
CA PRO A 10 -18.60 31.34 -7.17
C PRO A 10 -17.34 30.46 -7.13
N GLY A 11 -16.73 30.42 -5.94
CA GLY A 11 -15.47 29.74 -5.68
C GLY A 11 -15.54 28.24 -5.98
N ALA A 12 -14.47 27.74 -6.60
CA ALA A 12 -14.17 26.33 -6.65
C ALA A 12 -14.17 25.79 -5.21
N THR A 13 -15.12 24.90 -4.90
CA THR A 13 -15.08 24.11 -3.68
C THR A 13 -13.83 23.24 -3.75
N ALA A 14 -12.79 23.65 -3.01
CA ALA A 14 -11.67 22.77 -2.71
C ALA A 14 -12.27 21.51 -2.07
N VAL A 15 -12.14 20.38 -2.76
CA VAL A 15 -12.56 19.07 -2.24
C VAL A 15 -11.78 18.87 -0.95
N ALA A 16 -12.48 18.84 0.19
CA ALA A 16 -11.85 18.57 1.47
C ALA A 16 -11.06 17.25 1.33
N PRO A 17 -9.78 17.22 1.73
CA PRO A 17 -8.96 16.07 1.46
C PRO A 17 -9.50 14.86 2.23
N ASP A 18 -9.63 13.73 1.53
CA ASP A 18 -10.22 12.51 2.10
C ASP A 18 -9.36 12.02 3.27
N ALA A 19 -9.90 12.10 4.48
CA ALA A 19 -9.17 11.77 5.71
C ALA A 19 -8.70 10.32 5.73
N ALA A 20 -9.49 9.39 5.17
CA ALA A 20 -9.12 7.98 5.08
C ALA A 20 -7.95 7.76 4.11
N ALA A 21 -7.94 8.48 2.99
CA ALA A 21 -6.82 8.43 2.04
C ALA A 21 -5.53 8.99 2.64
N GLN A 22 -5.61 10.09 3.40
CA GLN A 22 -4.44 10.67 4.09
C GLN A 22 -3.86 9.73 5.14
N VAL A 23 -4.72 9.12 5.96
CA VAL A 23 -4.29 8.11 6.94
C VAL A 23 -3.63 6.94 6.20
N ALA A 24 -4.26 6.40 5.16
CA ALA A 24 -3.73 5.28 4.40
C ALA A 24 -2.36 5.59 3.78
N ALA A 25 -2.19 6.74 3.12
CA ALA A 25 -0.93 7.15 2.50
C ALA A 25 0.21 7.24 3.54
N ALA A 26 -0.09 7.75 4.73
CA ALA A 26 0.89 7.88 5.81
C ALA A 26 1.30 6.55 6.45
N MET A 27 0.55 5.46 6.21
CA MET A 27 0.91 4.11 6.65
C MET A 27 1.92 3.41 5.74
N ALA A 28 2.49 4.12 4.75
CA ALA A 28 3.45 3.59 3.78
C ALA A 28 2.94 2.33 3.03
N PRO A 29 1.78 2.42 2.34
CA PRO A 29 1.08 1.27 1.79
C PRO A 29 1.94 0.47 0.80
N GLN A 30 2.74 1.15 -0.02
CA GLN A 30 3.65 0.49 -0.96
C GLN A 30 4.76 -0.31 -0.25
N GLN A 31 5.29 0.18 0.86
CA GLN A 31 6.29 -0.55 1.66
C GLN A 31 5.67 -1.77 2.36
N GLN A 32 4.40 -1.66 2.78
CA GLN A 32 3.65 -2.80 3.32
C GLN A 32 3.49 -3.89 2.26
N LEU A 33 3.02 -3.53 1.05
CA LEU A 33 2.89 -4.47 -0.06
C LEU A 33 4.23 -5.13 -0.39
N ALA A 34 5.30 -4.33 -0.52
CA ALA A 34 6.65 -4.83 -0.78
C ALA A 34 7.07 -5.88 0.26
N SER A 35 6.82 -5.58 1.55
CA SER A 35 7.18 -6.47 2.65
C SER A 35 6.40 -7.78 2.62
N PHE A 36 5.10 -7.75 2.28
CA PHE A 36 4.30 -8.96 2.16
C PHE A 36 4.74 -9.83 0.98
N VAL A 37 4.92 -9.24 -0.20
CA VAL A 37 5.41 -9.96 -1.39
C VAL A 37 6.78 -10.58 -1.11
N ARG A 38 7.70 -9.81 -0.53
CA ARG A 38 9.04 -10.29 -0.18
C ARG A 38 8.99 -11.49 0.77
N ARG A 39 8.19 -11.41 1.83
CA ARG A 39 7.98 -12.53 2.76
C ARG A 39 7.40 -13.75 2.06
N THR A 40 6.48 -13.58 1.11
CA THR A 40 5.96 -14.70 0.32
C THR A 40 7.06 -15.36 -0.51
N LEU A 41 7.89 -14.58 -1.20
CA LEU A 41 9.02 -15.13 -1.97
C LEU A 41 9.95 -15.95 -1.06
N ASP A 42 10.36 -15.39 0.08
CA ASP A 42 11.27 -16.04 1.04
C ASP A 42 10.67 -17.32 1.68
N ALA A 43 9.34 -17.37 1.85
CA ALA A 43 8.66 -18.47 2.54
C ALA A 43 8.29 -19.66 1.63
N THR A 44 8.34 -19.51 0.30
CA THR A 44 7.91 -20.56 -0.63
C THR A 44 9.03 -21.54 -1.01
N VAL A 45 8.64 -22.77 -1.36
CA VAL A 45 9.58 -23.78 -1.92
C VAL A 45 10.20 -23.27 -3.22
N THR A 46 9.41 -22.66 -4.10
CA THR A 46 9.89 -22.08 -5.35
C THR A 46 10.93 -20.98 -5.13
N GLY A 47 10.70 -20.08 -4.16
CA GLY A 47 11.70 -19.06 -3.80
C GLY A 47 13.00 -19.69 -3.31
N ARG A 48 12.91 -20.75 -2.50
CA ARG A 48 14.10 -21.51 -2.07
C ARG A 48 14.84 -22.16 -3.23
N MET A 49 14.12 -22.77 -4.18
CA MET A 49 14.73 -23.35 -5.38
C MET A 49 15.48 -22.31 -6.22
N VAL A 50 14.98 -21.07 -6.28
CA VAL A 50 15.70 -19.97 -6.93
C VAL A 50 17.00 -19.66 -6.19
N VAL A 51 16.96 -19.53 -4.86
CA VAL A 51 18.17 -19.33 -4.04
C VAL A 51 19.20 -20.44 -4.27
N ASP A 52 18.76 -21.70 -4.27
CA ASP A 52 19.63 -22.85 -4.50
C ASP A 52 20.25 -22.84 -5.91
N LYS A 53 19.49 -22.37 -6.91
CA LYS A 53 19.92 -22.33 -8.31
C LYS A 53 20.92 -21.20 -8.61
N VAL A 54 20.67 -20.00 -8.11
CA VAL A 54 21.46 -18.79 -8.50
C VAL A 54 22.35 -18.25 -7.38
N GLY A 55 22.28 -18.83 -6.18
CA GLY A 55 22.95 -18.32 -4.99
C GLY A 55 22.18 -17.20 -4.31
N ARG A 56 22.40 -17.04 -3.00
CA ARG A 56 21.65 -16.12 -2.13
C ARG A 56 21.72 -14.66 -2.58
N GLU A 57 22.91 -14.15 -2.88
CA GLU A 57 23.12 -12.75 -3.25
C GLU A 57 22.35 -12.37 -4.53
N ARG A 58 22.46 -13.21 -5.57
CA ARG A 58 21.74 -12.99 -6.82
C ARG A 58 20.23 -13.16 -6.64
N ALA A 59 19.78 -14.14 -5.86
CA ALA A 59 18.36 -14.30 -5.55
C ALA A 59 17.80 -13.08 -4.81
N ASP A 60 18.53 -12.52 -3.84
CA ASP A 60 18.11 -11.31 -3.14
C ASP A 60 17.95 -10.11 -4.08
N ALA A 61 18.87 -9.94 -5.05
CA ALA A 61 18.78 -8.90 -6.07
C ALA A 61 17.55 -9.11 -6.98
N LEU A 62 17.29 -10.34 -7.43
CA LEU A 62 16.10 -10.67 -8.22
C LEU A 62 14.81 -10.43 -7.44
N PHE A 63 14.76 -10.85 -6.17
CA PHE A 63 13.59 -10.67 -5.32
C PHE A 63 13.30 -9.18 -5.11
N ALA A 64 14.34 -8.37 -4.88
CA ALA A 64 14.20 -6.93 -4.73
C ALA A 64 13.66 -6.27 -6.01
N ALA A 65 14.25 -6.61 -7.17
CA ALA A 65 13.83 -6.05 -8.46
C ALA A 65 12.37 -6.41 -8.80
N GLU A 66 12.00 -7.68 -8.67
CA GLU A 66 10.64 -8.12 -9.01
C GLU A 66 9.59 -7.68 -7.98
N THR A 67 9.97 -7.56 -6.71
CA THR A 67 9.10 -6.94 -5.69
C THR A 67 8.82 -5.48 -6.05
N ALA A 68 9.84 -4.71 -6.44
CA ALA A 68 9.66 -3.31 -6.85
C ALA A 68 8.73 -3.18 -8.05
N ARG A 69 8.89 -4.03 -9.07
CA ARG A 69 8.02 -4.07 -10.26
C ARG A 69 6.57 -4.38 -9.91
N VAL A 70 6.35 -5.31 -8.99
CA VAL A 70 4.99 -5.66 -8.51
C VAL A 70 4.39 -4.52 -7.69
N VAL A 71 5.17 -3.82 -6.88
CA VAL A 71 4.72 -2.63 -6.14
C VAL A 71 4.32 -1.51 -7.10
N GLU A 72 5.06 -1.28 -8.17
CA GLU A 72 4.69 -0.33 -9.22
C GLU A 72 3.34 -0.69 -9.86
N LYS A 73 3.13 -1.98 -10.16
CA LYS A 73 1.92 -2.48 -10.81
C LYS A 73 0.67 -2.48 -9.90
N TYR A 74 0.83 -2.85 -8.64
CA TYR A 74 -0.29 -3.14 -7.72
C TYR A 74 -0.40 -2.17 -6.53
N GLY A 75 0.59 -1.30 -6.34
CA GLY A 75 0.68 -0.41 -5.17
C GLY A 75 -0.50 0.56 -5.06
N ALA A 76 -0.97 1.10 -6.18
CA ALA A 76 -2.13 2.00 -6.19
C ALA A 76 -3.43 1.29 -5.78
N GLU A 77 -3.67 0.05 -6.24
CA GLU A 77 -4.84 -0.74 -5.84
C GLU A 77 -4.76 -1.12 -4.35
N TRP A 78 -3.56 -1.43 -3.86
CA TRP A 78 -3.32 -1.74 -2.45
C TRP A 78 -3.60 -0.54 -1.53
N GLU A 79 -3.11 0.64 -1.90
CA GLU A 79 -3.37 1.89 -1.18
C GLU A 79 -4.85 2.26 -1.20
N ALA A 80 -5.52 2.11 -2.35
CA ALA A 80 -6.95 2.34 -2.47
C ALA A 80 -7.77 1.41 -1.55
N ASN A 81 -7.40 0.13 -1.48
CA ASN A 81 -8.03 -0.82 -0.56
C ASN A 81 -7.82 -0.40 0.90
N LEU A 82 -6.62 0.03 1.28
CA LEU A 82 -6.33 0.49 2.64
C LEU A 82 -7.17 1.71 3.01
N ALA A 83 -7.25 2.71 2.11
CA ALA A 83 -8.08 3.89 2.30
C ALA A 83 -9.57 3.51 2.42
N ALA A 84 -10.05 2.59 1.58
CA ALA A 84 -11.42 2.08 1.66
C ALA A 84 -11.70 1.38 3.00
N SER A 85 -10.77 0.58 3.50
CA SER A 85 -10.90 -0.07 4.81
C SER A 85 -10.99 0.93 5.95
N TYR A 86 -10.19 1.99 5.95
CA TYR A 86 -10.33 3.07 6.93
C TYR A 86 -11.71 3.75 6.84
N ARG A 87 -12.16 4.07 5.62
CA ARG A 87 -13.44 4.75 5.38
C ARG A 87 -14.66 3.93 5.82
N GLU A 88 -14.62 2.62 5.61
CA GLU A 88 -15.71 1.71 5.97
C GLU A 88 -15.75 1.37 7.46
N THR A 89 -14.60 1.45 8.14
CA THR A 89 -14.46 0.99 9.53
C THR A 89 -14.59 2.12 10.55
N LEU A 90 -14.12 3.32 10.19
CA LEU A 90 -13.99 4.44 11.11
C LEU A 90 -14.98 5.55 10.78
N ASN A 91 -15.59 6.12 11.81
CA ASN A 91 -16.39 7.32 11.69
C ASN A 91 -15.52 8.59 11.54
N PRO A 92 -16.09 9.78 11.23
CA PRO A 92 -15.30 11.00 11.04
C PRO A 92 -14.44 11.42 12.25
N ALA A 93 -14.91 11.23 13.48
CA ALA A 93 -14.15 11.56 14.69
C ALA A 93 -12.98 10.60 14.92
N GLU A 94 -13.17 9.33 14.57
CA GLU A 94 -12.12 8.31 14.62
C GLU A 94 -11.07 8.53 13.53
N LEU A 95 -11.47 8.96 12.32
CA LEU A 95 -10.55 9.36 11.26
C LEU A 95 -9.72 10.58 11.66
N ALA A 96 -10.32 11.58 12.32
CA ALA A 96 -9.58 12.73 12.85
C ALA A 96 -8.57 12.29 13.94
N THR A 97 -8.97 11.37 14.81
CA THR A 97 -8.07 10.75 15.80
C THR A 97 -6.93 10.01 15.12
N ALA A 98 -7.20 9.23 14.08
CA ALA A 98 -6.18 8.51 13.32
C ALA A 98 -5.19 9.46 12.64
N GLN A 99 -5.67 10.55 12.03
CA GLN A 99 -4.82 11.58 11.43
C GLN A 99 -3.89 12.23 12.47
N ALA A 100 -4.43 12.61 13.63
CA ALA A 100 -3.64 13.19 14.71
C ALA A 100 -2.60 12.19 15.25
N ALA A 101 -2.99 10.93 15.44
CA ALA A 101 -2.11 9.87 15.92
C ALA A 101 -0.95 9.61 14.94
N VAL A 102 -1.25 9.53 13.63
CA VAL A 102 -0.23 9.40 12.59
C VAL A 102 0.73 10.59 12.58
N ALA A 103 0.21 11.83 12.63
CA ALA A 103 1.01 13.04 12.63
C ALA A 103 1.94 13.13 13.85
N ALA A 104 1.45 12.71 15.02
CA ALA A 104 2.20 12.67 16.27
C ALA A 104 3.10 11.43 16.42
N ARG A 105 3.02 10.46 15.50
CA ARG A 105 3.60 9.11 15.64
C ARG A 105 3.16 8.40 16.92
N ASP A 106 1.92 8.64 17.35
CA ASP A 106 1.31 8.03 18.53
C ASP A 106 0.76 6.63 18.18
N GLN A 107 1.60 5.62 18.38
CA GLN A 107 1.21 4.24 18.14
C GLN A 107 0.13 3.76 19.12
N ALA A 108 0.10 4.27 20.35
CA ALA A 108 -0.86 3.83 21.36
C ALA A 108 -2.30 4.25 20.98
N ALA A 109 -2.45 5.48 20.46
CA ALA A 109 -3.72 5.95 19.92
C ALA A 109 -4.11 5.27 18.60
N MET A 110 -3.13 4.95 17.75
CA MET A 110 -3.39 4.37 16.43
C MET A 110 -3.73 2.87 16.45
N MET A 111 -3.09 2.09 17.34
CA MET A 111 -3.21 0.63 17.39
C MET A 111 -4.66 0.12 17.50
N PRO A 112 -5.53 0.61 18.40
CA PRO A 112 -6.90 0.11 18.49
C PRO A 112 -7.72 0.37 17.22
N LEU A 113 -7.43 1.45 16.49
CA LEU A 113 -8.08 1.75 15.21
C LEU A 113 -7.60 0.78 14.12
N MET A 114 -6.28 0.52 14.05
CA MET A 114 -5.69 -0.44 13.11
C MET A 114 -6.21 -1.87 13.32
N GLN A 115 -6.43 -2.29 14.57
CA GLN A 115 -6.95 -3.62 14.88
C GLN A 115 -8.36 -3.85 14.31
N ARG A 116 -9.17 -2.79 14.21
CA ARG A 116 -10.49 -2.85 13.57
C ARG A 116 -10.40 -2.81 12.04
N VAL A 117 -9.49 -2.01 11.50
CA VAL A 117 -9.30 -1.84 10.05
C VAL A 117 -8.65 -3.08 9.42
N GLY A 118 -7.76 -3.77 10.14
CA GLY A 118 -6.98 -4.91 9.66
C GLY A 118 -7.80 -6.02 9.00
N PRO A 119 -8.84 -6.57 9.66
CA PRO A 119 -9.70 -7.60 9.07
C PRO A 119 -10.39 -7.14 7.78
N VAL A 120 -10.84 -5.88 7.72
CA VAL A 120 -11.47 -5.31 6.52
C VAL A 120 -10.47 -5.17 5.38
N MET A 121 -9.25 -4.71 5.68
CA MET A 121 -8.15 -4.63 4.71
C MET A 121 -7.77 -6.02 4.19
N GLN A 122 -7.68 -7.01 5.08
CA GLN A 122 -7.39 -8.40 4.71
C GLN A 122 -8.45 -8.94 3.75
N ALA A 123 -9.74 -8.76 4.06
CA ALA A 123 -10.83 -9.24 3.22
C ALA A 123 -10.78 -8.63 1.80
N LYS A 124 -10.46 -7.33 1.69
CA LYS A 124 -10.36 -6.63 0.39
C LYS A 124 -9.11 -7.01 -0.40
N SER A 125 -7.99 -7.22 0.29
CA SER A 125 -6.68 -7.27 -0.36
C SER A 125 -6.09 -8.67 -0.49
N THR A 126 -6.71 -9.71 0.06
CA THR A 126 -6.19 -11.10 -0.05
C THR A 126 -5.98 -11.51 -1.51
N LYS A 127 -6.97 -11.29 -2.39
CA LYS A 127 -6.86 -11.62 -3.82
C LYS A 127 -5.85 -10.74 -4.57
N LEU A 128 -5.69 -9.48 -4.16
CA LEU A 128 -4.65 -8.61 -4.71
C LEU A 128 -3.26 -9.13 -4.33
N LEU A 129 -3.05 -9.45 -3.05
CA LEU A 129 -1.78 -9.96 -2.56
C LEU A 129 -1.41 -11.30 -3.18
N GLU A 130 -2.37 -12.22 -3.33
CA GLU A 130 -2.16 -13.48 -4.05
C GLU A 130 -1.64 -13.24 -5.47
N ARG A 131 -2.31 -12.37 -6.26
CA ARG A 131 -1.88 -12.02 -7.62
C ARG A 131 -0.50 -11.37 -7.64
N ALA A 132 -0.27 -10.39 -6.77
CA ALA A 132 1.00 -9.68 -6.66
C ALA A 132 2.17 -10.64 -6.34
N SER A 133 1.98 -11.52 -5.36
CA SER A 133 3.00 -12.49 -4.97
C SER A 133 3.25 -13.55 -6.05
N LEU A 134 2.22 -14.02 -6.75
CA LEU A 134 2.37 -14.95 -7.87
C LEU A 134 3.11 -14.31 -9.05
N ASP A 135 2.77 -13.07 -9.40
CA ASP A 135 3.46 -12.33 -10.46
C ASP A 135 4.94 -12.13 -10.15
N ALA A 136 5.27 -11.78 -8.89
CA ALA A 136 6.66 -11.68 -8.44
C ALA A 136 7.38 -13.02 -8.55
N LEU A 137 6.77 -14.09 -8.03
CA LEU A 137 7.39 -15.42 -7.99
C LEU A 137 7.67 -15.96 -9.41
N ASN A 138 6.70 -15.82 -10.32
CA ASN A 138 6.85 -16.24 -11.71
C ASN A 138 7.96 -15.46 -12.42
N ALA A 139 8.06 -14.15 -12.18
CA ALA A 139 9.07 -13.31 -12.80
C ALA A 139 10.48 -13.62 -12.27
N VAL A 140 10.60 -13.87 -10.96
CA VAL A 140 11.86 -14.31 -10.35
C VAL A 140 12.33 -15.64 -10.93
N VAL A 141 11.43 -16.62 -11.09
CA VAL A 141 11.75 -17.92 -11.71
C VAL A 141 12.26 -17.73 -13.14
N ALA A 142 11.53 -16.95 -13.95
CA ALA A 142 11.93 -16.66 -15.33
C ALA A 142 13.28 -15.93 -15.39
N ALA A 143 13.56 -15.02 -14.45
CA ALA A 143 14.83 -14.31 -14.38
C ALA A 143 16.00 -15.22 -13.95
N ALA A 144 15.73 -16.21 -13.10
CA ALA A 144 16.70 -17.22 -12.68
C ALA A 144 17.04 -18.24 -13.77
N GLU A 145 16.26 -18.31 -14.86
CA GLU A 145 16.51 -19.18 -16.02
C GLU A 145 17.39 -18.52 -17.09
N LYS A 146 17.54 -17.20 -17.07
CA LYS A 146 18.33 -16.49 -18.08
C LYS A 146 19.84 -16.74 -17.87
N PRO A 147 20.57 -17.20 -18.90
CA PRO A 147 22.02 -17.35 -18.84
C PRO A 147 22.70 -15.99 -18.58
N GLN A 148 23.87 -16.03 -17.93
CA GLN A 148 24.72 -14.86 -17.67
C GLN A 148 25.37 -14.34 -18.94
#